data_AF-W1XMH6-F1
#
_entry.id   AF-W1XMH6-F1
#
_cell.length_a   1.000
_cell.length_b   1.000
_cell.length_c   1.000
_cell.angle_alpha   90.00
_cell.angle_beta   90.00
_cell.angle_gamma   90.00
#
_symmetry.space_group_name_H-M   'P 1'
#
loop_
_entity.id
_entity.type
_entity.pdbx_description
1 polymer ?
#
loop_
_entity_poly.entity_id
_entity_poly.type
_entity_poly.pdbx_seq_one_letter_code
_entity_poly.pdbx_strand_id
1 'polypeptide(L)'
;FDGRGYIQEELAKLNHFFRDYRANKIKSIDPRLFDQLYRLQGLLGTRKPVQLISGYRSIDTNNELRARSRGVAKKSYHTKGQAMDFHIEGIALSNIRKAALS
;
A
#
# COMPACT_ATOMS: atom_id res chain seq x y z
N PHE A 1 -5.84 -15.47 4.16
CA PHE A 1 -7.11 -16.15 3.88
C PHE A 1 -7.11 -17.48 4.60
N ASP A 2 -8.25 -17.88 5.15
CA ASP A 2 -8.48 -19.21 5.74
C ASP A 2 -9.26 -20.14 4.80
N GLY A 3 -9.46 -19.73 3.53
CA GLY A 3 -10.28 -20.43 2.55
C GLY A 3 -11.75 -20.02 2.55
N ARG A 4 -12.20 -19.15 3.47
CA ARG A 4 -13.56 -18.58 3.51
C ARG A 4 -13.58 -17.07 3.49
N GLY A 5 -12.56 -16.43 4.08
CA GLY A 5 -12.42 -14.97 4.09
C GLY A 5 -11.06 -14.50 4.59
N TYR A 6 -10.96 -13.19 4.82
CA TYR A 6 -9.78 -12.62 5.48
C TYR A 6 -9.82 -12.90 6.98
N ILE A 7 -8.67 -13.30 7.51
CA ILE A 7 -8.46 -13.50 8.94
C ILE A 7 -8.30 -12.12 9.57
N GLN A 8 -9.24 -11.72 10.44
CA GLN A 8 -9.29 -10.36 10.98
C GLN A 8 -8.06 -10.02 11.83
N GLU A 9 -7.51 -10.98 12.57
CA GLU A 9 -6.29 -10.78 13.36
C GLU A 9 -5.08 -10.45 12.47
N GLU A 10 -4.94 -11.15 11.35
CA GLU A 10 -3.86 -10.89 10.39
C GLU A 10 -4.05 -9.54 9.68
N LEU A 11 -5.31 -9.17 9.37
CA LEU A 11 -5.60 -7.83 8.88
C LEU A 11 -5.24 -6.74 9.90
N ALA A 12 -5.43 -6.97 11.20
CA ALA A 12 -5.03 -6.02 12.22
C ALA A 12 -3.50 -5.82 12.26
N LYS A 13 -2.73 -6.91 12.13
CA LYS A 13 -1.26 -6.84 12.01
C LYS A 13 -0.85 -6.04 10.78
N LEU A 14 -1.50 -6.27 9.64
CA LEU A 14 -1.26 -5.52 8.41
C LEU A 14 -1.66 -4.04 8.55
N ASN A 15 -2.78 -3.72 9.19
CA ASN A 15 -3.19 -2.34 9.46
C ASN A 15 -2.13 -1.59 10.28
N HIS A 16 -1.54 -2.26 11.28
CA HIS A 16 -0.43 -1.69 12.06
C HIS A 16 0.84 -1.53 11.22
N PHE A 17 1.17 -2.49 10.36
CA PHE A 17 2.31 -2.39 9.45
C PHE A 17 2.16 -1.23 8.45
N PHE A 18 0.95 -1.01 7.95
CA PHE A 18 0.60 0.06 7.00
C PHE A 18 0.27 1.40 7.65
N ARG A 19 0.36 1.50 8.98
CA ARG A 19 -0.01 2.72 9.71
C ARG A 19 0.78 3.92 9.21
N ASP A 20 0.24 5.11 9.46
CA ASP A 20 1.02 6.32 9.33
C ASP A 20 2.10 6.31 10.40
N TYR A 21 3.32 5.93 10.02
CA TYR A 21 4.42 5.78 10.96
C TYR A 21 4.88 7.12 11.56
N ARG A 22 4.62 8.24 10.89
CA ARG A 22 5.02 9.59 11.36
C ARG A 22 4.13 10.04 12.50
N ALA A 23 2.83 9.77 12.39
CA ALA A 23 1.83 10.12 13.39
C ALA A 23 1.47 8.95 14.34
N ASN A 24 2.04 7.77 14.10
CA ASN A 24 1.66 6.50 14.74
C ASN A 24 0.14 6.21 14.70
N LYS A 25 -0.54 6.62 13.61
CA LYS A 25 -2.00 6.47 13.46
C LYS A 25 -2.32 5.26 12.60
N ILE A 26 -3.11 4.34 13.15
CA ILE A 26 -3.58 3.13 12.45
C ILE A 26 -4.92 3.41 11.78
N LYS A 27 -5.16 2.79 10.62
CA LYS A 27 -6.46 2.76 9.93
C LYS A 27 -6.65 1.39 9.28
N SER A 28 -7.90 0.96 9.14
CA SER A 28 -8.23 -0.20 8.31
C SER A 28 -7.76 0.03 6.88
N ILE A 29 -6.96 -0.89 6.37
CA ILE A 29 -6.50 -0.94 4.99
C ILE A 29 -7.45 -1.80 4.18
N ASP A 30 -7.75 -1.36 2.96
CA ASP A 30 -8.55 -2.14 2.02
C ASP A 30 -7.82 -3.46 1.70
N PRO A 31 -8.36 -4.63 2.11
CA PRO A 31 -7.68 -5.91 1.92
C PRO A 31 -7.40 -6.25 0.45
N ARG A 32 -8.14 -5.65 -0.49
CA ARG A 32 -7.93 -5.83 -1.93
C ARG A 32 -6.56 -5.36 -2.40
N LEU A 33 -5.92 -4.46 -1.66
CA LEU A 33 -4.55 -4.05 -1.93
C LEU A 33 -3.56 -5.22 -1.82
N PHE A 34 -3.79 -6.15 -0.89
CA PHE A 34 -2.94 -7.33 -0.71
C PHE A 34 -3.15 -8.33 -1.85
N ASP A 35 -4.39 -8.49 -2.30
CA ASP A 35 -4.71 -9.36 -3.45
C ASP A 35 -4.09 -8.83 -4.74
N GLN A 36 -4.11 -7.50 -4.93
CA GLN A 36 -3.46 -6.86 -6.07
C GLN A 36 -1.95 -7.09 -6.07
N LEU A 37 -1.28 -6.96 -4.91
CA LEU A 37 0.14 -7.28 -4.80
C LEU A 37 0.44 -8.74 -5.14
N TYR A 38 -0.35 -9.68 -4.62
CA TYR A 38 -0.19 -11.10 -4.90
C TYR A 38 -0.36 -11.40 -6.40
N ARG A 39 -1.40 -10.83 -7.03
CA ARG A 39 -1.62 -10.95 -8.47
C ARG A 39 -0.45 -10.36 -9.27
N LEU A 40 0.05 -9.19 -8.88
CA LEU A 40 1.20 -8.55 -9.53
C LEU A 40 2.46 -9.42 -9.45
N GLN A 41 2.74 -10.01 -8.29
CA GLN A 41 3.86 -10.95 -8.15
C GLN A 41 3.71 -12.16 -9.09
N GLY A 42 2.50 -12.71 -9.22
CA GLY A 42 2.19 -13.77 -10.17
C GLY A 42 2.40 -13.37 -11.63
N LEU A 43 1.87 -12.21 -12.04
CA LEU A 43 2.02 -11.69 -13.41
C LEU A 43 3.49 -11.38 -13.76
N LEU A 44 4.27 -10.92 -12.78
CA LEU A 44 5.69 -10.64 -12.94
C LEU A 44 6.58 -11.89 -12.79
N GLY A 45 5.99 -13.05 -12.46
CA GLY A 45 6.73 -14.30 -12.22
C GLY A 45 7.74 -14.21 -11.07
N THR A 46 7.48 -13.36 -10.08
CA THR A 46 8.42 -13.07 -8.98
C THR A 46 7.86 -13.51 -7.64
N ARG A 47 8.74 -13.96 -6.74
CA ARG A 47 8.44 -14.16 -5.32
C ARG A 47 9.28 -13.25 -4.42
N LYS A 48 9.91 -12.24 -5.01
CA LYS A 48 10.76 -11.30 -4.26
C LYS A 48 9.93 -10.50 -3.25
N PRO A 49 10.50 -10.14 -2.09
CA PRO A 49 9.81 -9.34 -1.09
C PRO A 49 9.29 -8.01 -1.67
N VAL A 50 8.06 -7.65 -1.27
CA VAL A 50 7.49 -6.32 -1.53
C VAL A 50 7.88 -5.41 -0.37
N GLN A 51 8.57 -4.33 -0.67
CA GLN A 51 8.94 -3.32 0.31
C GLN A 51 7.88 -2.22 0.32
N LEU A 52 7.23 -2.03 1.47
CA LEU A 52 6.27 -0.95 1.66
C LEU A 52 7.03 0.37 1.87
N ILE A 53 6.82 1.34 0.97
CA ILE A 53 7.37 2.69 1.08
C ILE A 53 6.41 3.55 1.90
N SER A 54 5.11 3.51 1.57
CA SER A 54 4.09 4.24 2.33
C SER A 54 2.72 3.56 2.24
N GLY A 55 2.05 3.43 3.39
CA GLY A 55 0.69 2.91 3.50
C GLY A 55 -0.33 4.02 3.77
N TYR A 56 -1.12 3.88 4.82
CA TYR A 56 -2.02 4.92 5.29
C TYR A 56 -1.26 6.21 5.64
N ARG A 57 -1.86 7.35 5.31
CA ARG A 57 -1.39 8.69 5.73
C ARG A 57 -2.52 9.41 6.44
N SER A 58 -2.27 9.91 7.64
CA SER A 58 -3.20 10.79 8.34
C SER A 58 -3.43 12.07 7.54
N ILE A 59 -4.57 12.74 7.80
CA ILE A 59 -4.88 14.03 7.18
C ILE A 59 -3.75 15.04 7.45
N ASP A 60 -3.22 15.06 8.67
CA ASP A 60 -2.14 15.96 9.11
C ASP A 60 -0.87 15.71 8.31
N THR A 61 -0.39 14.46 8.28
CA THR A 61 0.80 14.09 7.49
C THR A 61 0.61 14.33 6.00
N ASN A 62 -0.59 14.08 5.44
CA ASN A 62 -0.86 14.38 4.03
C ASN A 62 -0.81 15.89 3.76
N ASN A 63 -1.29 16.73 4.68
CA ASN A 63 -1.20 18.18 4.58
C ASN A 63 0.24 18.68 4.68
N GLU A 64 1.03 18.16 5.62
CA GLU A 64 2.45 18.48 5.77
C GLU A 64 3.26 18.13 4.52
N LEU A 65 3.06 16.93 3.97
CA LEU A 65 3.73 16.51 2.74
C LEU A 65 3.31 17.37 1.55
N ARG A 66 2.03 17.77 1.46
CA ARG A 66 1.54 18.68 0.43
C ARG A 66 2.09 20.09 0.56
N ALA A 67 2.30 20.58 1.78
CA ALA A 67 2.92 21.89 1.99
C ALA A 67 4.38 21.90 1.49
N ARG A 68 5.07 20.76 1.56
CA ARG A 68 6.48 20.60 1.15
C ARG A 68 6.65 20.20 -0.32
N SER A 69 5.59 19.74 -1.00
CA SER A 69 5.68 19.14 -2.33
C SER A 69 4.40 19.33 -3.15
N ARG A 70 4.57 19.62 -4.45
CA ARG A 70 3.46 19.72 -5.42
C ARG A 70 2.87 18.35 -5.84
N GLY A 71 3.52 17.24 -5.48
CA GLY A 71 3.14 15.89 -5.91
C GLY A 71 2.09 15.20 -5.03
N VAL A 72 1.60 15.85 -3.97
CA VAL A 72 0.71 15.23 -2.99
C VAL A 72 -0.72 15.77 -3.13
N ALA A 73 -1.66 14.88 -3.47
CA ALA A 73 -3.05 15.24 -3.68
C ALA A 73 -3.79 15.59 -2.36
N LYS A 74 -4.69 16.58 -2.42
CA LYS A 74 -5.57 16.95 -1.28
C LYS A 74 -6.50 15.80 -0.86
N LYS A 75 -7.03 15.04 -1.83
CA LYS A 75 -7.93 13.88 -1.63
C LYS A 75 -7.21 12.57 -1.96
N SER A 76 -6.06 12.33 -1.32
CA SER A 76 -5.23 11.15 -1.57
C SER A 76 -5.91 9.86 -1.08
N TYR A 77 -5.83 8.78 -1.87
CA TYR A 77 -6.30 7.44 -1.47
C TYR A 77 -5.53 6.85 -0.28
N HIS A 78 -4.30 7.32 -0.01
CA HIS A 78 -3.58 6.96 1.21
C HIS A 78 -4.34 7.37 2.47
N THR A 79 -5.07 8.49 2.45
CA THR A 79 -5.88 8.92 3.60
C THR A 79 -7.11 8.04 3.85
N LYS A 80 -7.51 7.26 2.84
CA LYS A 80 -8.62 6.33 2.90
C LYS A 80 -8.20 4.91 3.27
N GLY A 81 -6.89 4.62 3.35
CA GLY A 81 -6.40 3.24 3.49
C GLY A 81 -6.56 2.42 2.21
N GLN A 82 -6.63 3.08 1.05
CA GLN A 82 -6.93 2.47 -0.26
C GLN A 82 -5.77 2.60 -1.26
N ALA A 83 -4.59 3.01 -0.80
CA ALA A 83 -3.41 3.10 -1.64
C ALA A 83 -2.16 2.75 -0.83
N MET A 84 -1.15 2.30 -1.56
CA MET A 84 0.19 2.10 -1.05
C MET A 84 1.22 2.46 -2.12
N ASP A 85 2.36 2.93 -1.65
CA ASP A 85 3.57 3.04 -2.45
C ASP A 85 4.47 1.86 -2.08
N PHE A 86 4.98 1.15 -3.07
CA PHE A 86 5.82 -0.04 -2.83
C PHE A 86 6.94 -0.16 -3.84
N HIS A 87 7.90 -1.02 -3.52
CA HIS A 87 9.02 -1.39 -4.36
C HIS A 87 9.23 -2.91 -4.37
N ILE A 88 9.65 -3.47 -5.49
CA ILE A 88 10.10 -4.85 -5.60
C ILE A 88 11.50 -4.85 -6.19
N GLU A 89 12.46 -5.41 -5.46
CA GLU A 89 13.87 -5.34 -5.82
C GLU A 89 14.16 -6.01 -7.18
N GLY A 90 14.91 -5.30 -8.02
CA GLY A 90 15.30 -5.78 -9.35
C GLY A 90 14.14 -5.88 -10.34
N ILE A 91 13.00 -5.25 -10.08
CA ILE A 91 11.92 -5.09 -11.07
C ILE A 91 11.79 -3.61 -11.42
N ALA A 92 11.97 -3.29 -12.70
CA ALA A 92 11.79 -1.93 -13.19
C ALA A 92 10.34 -1.45 -13.00
N LEU A 93 10.18 -0.19 -12.59
CA LEU A 93 8.86 0.43 -12.40
C LEU A 93 7.98 0.34 -13.64
N SER A 94 8.57 0.42 -14.84
CA SER A 94 7.87 0.27 -16.11
C SER A 94 7.21 -1.10 -16.26
N ASN A 95 7.85 -2.17 -15.77
CA ASN A 95 7.30 -3.53 -15.82
C ASN A 95 6.16 -3.70 -14.80
N ILE A 96 6.32 -3.17 -13.59
CA ILE A 96 5.25 -3.16 -12.58
C ILE A 96 4.03 -2.42 -13.11
N ARG A 97 4.23 -1.25 -13.73
CA ARG A 97 3.15 -0.47 -14.33
C ARG A 97 2.43 -1.22 -15.45
N LYS A 98 3.17 -1.89 -16.34
CA LYS A 98 2.57 -2.70 -17.41
C LYS A 98 1.72 -3.84 -16.84
N ALA A 99 2.24 -4.57 -15.86
CA ALA A 99 1.51 -5.67 -15.20
C ALA A 99 0.28 -5.19 -14.40
N ALA A 100 0.31 -3.97 -13.86
CA ALA A 100 -0.83 -3.40 -13.16
C ALA A 100 -1.97 -2.95 -14.09
N LEU A 101 -1.69 -2.76 -15.39
CA LEU A 101 -2.66 -2.31 -16.38
C LEU A 101 -3.21 -3.46 -17.25
N SER A 102 -2.71 -4.69 -17.08
CA SER A 102 -3.15 -5.90 -17.79
C SER A 102 -4.20 -6.69 -17.01
#